data_AF-A0A061FXP6-F1
#
_entry.id   AF-A0A061FXP6-F1
#
_cell.length_a   1.000
_cell.length_b   1.000
_cell.length_c   1.000
_cell.angle_alpha   90.00
_cell.angle_beta   90.00
_cell.angle_gamma   90.00
#
_symmetry.space_group_name_H-M   'P 1'
#
loop_
_entity.id
_entity.type
_entity.pdbx_description
1 polymer ?
#
loop_
_entity_poly.entity_id
_entity_poly.type
_entity_poly.pdbx_seq_one_letter_code
_entity_poly.pdbx_strand_id
1 'polypeptide(L)'
;MGEEHYTGYLGNKTPQLLQYNPVCKKVPVLVHNGKPIAESLIILLLQTLITVIKTDGEAQEKAIKELLEKLEVLGEGMKEFFPDGNPSIDSENVGLLDLVFFTSFGLHQVREEVLGIKIVDPEKTTLLFSWVTAINQLPLVKELTPPHDKLVAFLKFIRENALKSSSA
;
A
#
# COMPACT_ATOMS: atom_id res chain seq x y z
N MET A 1 -0.20 18.31 19.77
CA MET A 1 -1.48 17.78 20.28
C MET A 1 -2.57 18.25 19.33
N GLY A 2 -3.21 17.32 18.61
CA GLY A 2 -4.33 17.60 17.71
C GLY A 2 -4.29 16.76 16.43
N GLU A 3 -4.73 15.50 16.51
CA GLU A 3 -5.16 14.74 15.33
C GLU A 3 -6.65 15.04 15.12
N GLU A 4 -7.05 15.55 13.95
CA GLU A 4 -8.45 15.82 13.64
C GLU A 4 -9.00 14.74 12.68
N HIS A 5 -9.95 13.94 13.16
CA HIS A 5 -10.62 12.91 12.37
C HIS A 5 -11.95 13.43 11.80
N TYR A 6 -12.08 13.48 10.48
CA TYR A 6 -13.31 13.90 9.81
C TYR A 6 -14.12 12.69 9.33
N THR A 7 -15.06 12.21 10.15
CA THR A 7 -16.00 11.14 9.76
C THR A 7 -17.25 11.73 9.11
N GLY A 8 -17.17 12.08 7.83
CA GLY A 8 -18.33 12.55 7.06
C GLY A 8 -19.19 11.39 6.54
N TYR A 9 -20.31 11.13 7.23
CA TYR A 9 -21.37 10.22 6.75
C TYR A 9 -22.00 10.74 5.43
N LEU A 10 -22.00 9.86 4.43
CA LEU A 10 -22.87 9.78 3.23
C LEU A 10 -23.79 10.99 2.97
N GLY A 11 -23.39 11.92 2.10
CA GLY A 11 -24.32 12.84 1.44
C GLY A 11 -23.70 14.13 0.91
N ASN A 12 -23.06 14.92 1.78
CA ASN A 12 -22.53 16.25 1.42
C ASN A 12 -21.01 16.31 1.64
N LYS A 13 -20.27 16.51 0.55
CA LYS A 13 -18.80 16.65 0.60
C LYS A 13 -18.43 18.01 1.17
N THR A 14 -17.60 18.06 2.21
CA THR A 14 -17.16 19.33 2.82
C THR A 14 -16.20 20.07 1.89
N PRO A 15 -16.16 21.41 1.93
CA PRO A 15 -15.17 22.20 1.18
C PRO A 15 -13.72 21.78 1.48
N GLN A 16 -13.42 21.38 2.72
CA GLN A 16 -12.10 20.87 3.09
C GLN A 16 -11.77 19.53 2.40
N LEU A 17 -12.72 18.60 2.23
CA LEU A 17 -12.49 17.36 1.49
C LEU A 17 -12.13 17.65 0.02
N LEU A 18 -12.77 18.64 -0.59
CA LEU A 18 -12.48 19.05 -1.96
C LEU A 18 -11.13 19.77 -2.08
N GLN A 19 -10.74 20.53 -1.06
CA GLN A 19 -9.42 21.17 -0.96
C GLN A 19 -8.29 20.14 -0.78
N TYR A 20 -8.50 19.15 0.08
CA TYR A 20 -7.46 18.18 0.47
C TYR A 20 -7.40 16.91 -0.39
N ASN A 21 -8.50 16.52 -1.02
CA ASN A 21 -8.57 15.39 -1.96
C ASN A 21 -9.39 15.75 -3.22
N PRO A 22 -8.89 16.69 -4.07
CA PRO A 22 -9.64 17.20 -5.22
C PRO A 22 -9.90 16.13 -6.29
N VAL A 23 -9.06 15.08 -6.34
CA VAL A 23 -9.12 14.01 -7.35
C VAL A 23 -10.16 12.96 -6.99
N CYS A 24 -10.01 12.32 -5.83
CA CYS A 24 -10.84 11.17 -5.47
C CYS A 24 -12.09 11.58 -4.69
N LYS A 25 -12.05 12.72 -3.98
CA LYS A 25 -13.20 13.30 -3.25
C LYS A 25 -13.89 12.28 -2.33
N LYS A 26 -13.09 11.40 -1.71
CA LYS A 26 -13.50 10.32 -0.80
C LYS A 26 -12.73 10.43 0.51
N VAL A 27 -13.40 10.05 1.59
CA VAL A 27 -12.83 9.90 2.93
C VAL A 27 -12.33 8.47 3.15
N PRO A 28 -11.41 8.24 4.10
CA PRO A 28 -10.76 9.24 4.96
C PRO A 28 -9.58 9.96 4.27
N VAL A 29 -9.25 11.15 4.78
CA VAL A 29 -8.15 12.03 4.34
C VAL A 29 -7.44 12.53 5.59
N LEU A 30 -6.20 12.12 5.79
CA LEU A 30 -5.36 12.61 6.88
C LEU A 30 -4.79 13.98 6.52
N VAL A 31 -4.63 14.86 7.49
CA VAL A 31 -4.01 16.17 7.30
C VAL A 31 -2.99 16.36 8.40
N HIS A 32 -1.73 16.59 8.04
CA HIS A 32 -0.63 16.83 8.98
C HIS A 32 0.03 18.17 8.64
N ASN A 33 0.10 19.09 9.62
CA ASN A 33 0.62 20.45 9.45
C ASN A 33 -0.04 21.24 8.30
N GLY A 34 -1.35 21.08 8.11
CA GLY A 34 -2.10 21.76 7.04
C GLY A 34 -1.84 21.22 5.63
N LYS A 35 -0.94 20.23 5.48
CA LYS A 35 -0.74 19.49 4.24
C LYS A 35 -1.60 18.21 4.28
N PRO A 36 -2.40 17.93 3.24
CA PRO A 36 -3.11 16.67 3.15
C PRO A 36 -2.12 15.52 2.98
N ILE A 37 -2.14 14.58 3.91
CA ILE A 37 -1.53 13.26 3.74
C ILE A 37 -2.65 12.36 3.25
N ALA A 38 -2.58 11.98 1.98
CA ALA A 38 -3.63 11.24 1.31
C ALA A 38 -3.79 9.81 1.88
N GLU A 39 -4.50 9.65 2.99
CA GLU A 39 -5.08 8.37 3.40
C GLU A 39 -5.84 7.71 2.24
N SER A 40 -6.40 8.52 1.33
CA SER A 40 -7.01 8.01 0.11
C SER A 40 -6.02 7.30 -0.82
N LEU A 41 -4.75 7.75 -0.94
CA LEU A 41 -3.77 7.06 -1.77
C LEU A 41 -3.36 5.72 -1.16
N ILE A 42 -3.20 5.67 0.18
CA ILE A 42 -2.90 4.42 0.90
C ILE A 42 -4.03 3.40 0.72
N ILE A 43 -5.28 3.83 0.91
CA ILE A 43 -6.46 2.98 0.74
C ILE A 43 -6.59 2.51 -0.71
N LEU A 44 -6.38 3.41 -1.69
CA LEU A 44 -6.42 3.05 -3.10
C LEU A 44 -5.28 2.10 -3.46
N LEU A 45 -4.09 2.25 -2.88
CA LEU A 45 -2.96 1.37 -3.12
C LEU A 45 -3.21 -0.04 -2.57
N LEU A 46 -3.76 -0.14 -1.36
CA LEU A 46 -4.22 -1.41 -0.78
C LEU A 46 -5.32 -2.05 -1.63
N GLN A 47 -6.30 -1.26 -2.07
CA GLN A 47 -7.39 -1.73 -2.93
C GLN A 47 -6.87 -2.27 -4.26
N THR A 48 -5.98 -1.54 -4.93
CA THR A 48 -5.39 -1.98 -6.21
C THR A 48 -4.55 -3.24 -6.02
N LEU A 49 -3.80 -3.36 -4.91
CA LEU A 49 -3.06 -4.59 -4.61
C LEU A 49 -4.00 -5.80 -4.42
N ILE A 50 -5.12 -5.62 -3.72
CA ILE A 50 -6.15 -6.68 -3.59
C ILE A 50 -6.71 -7.05 -4.97
N THR A 51 -6.94 -6.07 -5.85
CA THR A 51 -7.38 -6.33 -7.22
C THR A 51 -6.35 -7.18 -7.97
N VAL A 52 -5.05 -6.82 -7.94
CA VAL A 52 -3.98 -7.60 -8.58
C VAL A 52 -3.96 -9.06 -8.09
N ILE A 53 -4.23 -9.30 -6.81
CA ILE A 53 -4.30 -10.65 -6.22
C ILE A 53 -5.54 -11.42 -6.69
N LYS A 54 -6.67 -10.74 -6.94
CA LYS A 54 -7.96 -11.38 -7.22
C LYS A 54 -8.31 -11.51 -8.71
N THR A 55 -7.55 -10.90 -9.60
CA THR A 55 -7.79 -10.94 -11.05
C THR A 55 -6.67 -11.64 -11.81
N ASP A 56 -6.94 -12.03 -13.05
CA ASP A 56 -5.99 -12.57 -14.04
C ASP A 56 -6.16 -11.87 -15.41
N GLY A 57 -5.29 -12.23 -16.36
CA GLY A 57 -5.32 -11.71 -17.74
C GLY A 57 -5.26 -10.18 -17.84
N GLU A 58 -6.01 -9.62 -18.79
CA GLU A 58 -6.04 -8.18 -19.08
C GLU A 58 -6.45 -7.34 -17.85
N ALA A 59 -7.37 -7.83 -17.03
CA ALA A 59 -7.80 -7.14 -15.82
C ALA A 59 -6.68 -7.03 -14.78
N GLN A 60 -5.85 -8.08 -14.65
CA GLN A 60 -4.68 -8.06 -13.79
C GLN A 60 -3.59 -7.13 -14.34
N GLU A 61 -3.31 -7.19 -15.64
CA GLU A 61 -2.33 -6.30 -16.29
C GLU A 61 -2.67 -4.83 -16.10
N LYS A 62 -3.95 -4.46 -16.25
CA LYS A 62 -4.43 -3.10 -15.99
C LYS A 62 -4.25 -2.70 -14.53
N ALA A 63 -4.56 -3.61 -13.59
CA ALA A 63 -4.41 -3.34 -12.17
C ALA A 63 -2.93 -3.19 -11.76
N ILE A 64 -2.02 -3.95 -12.38
CA ILE A 64 -0.57 -3.80 -12.17
C ILE A 64 -0.11 -2.43 -12.66
N LYS A 65 -0.53 -2.01 -13.85
CA LYS A 65 -0.17 -0.70 -14.39
C LYS A 65 -0.65 0.42 -13.46
N GLU A 66 -1.90 0.36 -13.02
CA GLU A 66 -2.45 1.33 -12.07
C GLU A 66 -1.68 1.33 -10.74
N LEU A 67 -1.26 0.15 -10.24
CA LEU A 67 -0.47 0.06 -9.01
C LEU A 67 0.89 0.74 -9.15
N LEU A 68 1.57 0.53 -10.28
CA LEU A 68 2.87 1.15 -10.56
C LEU A 68 2.75 2.68 -10.68
N GLU A 69 1.73 3.18 -11.39
CA GLU A 69 1.45 4.63 -11.47
C GLU A 69 1.18 5.23 -10.07
N LYS A 70 0.42 4.54 -9.21
CA LYS A 70 0.19 4.99 -7.83
C LYS A 70 1.47 4.99 -7.00
N LEU A 71 2.35 4.01 -7.19
CA LEU A 71 3.64 3.92 -6.51
C LEU A 71 4.58 5.05 -6.91
N GLU A 72 4.59 5.45 -8.19
CA GLU A 72 5.35 6.60 -8.66
C GLU A 72 4.85 7.90 -8.02
N VAL A 73 3.53 8.14 -8.03
CA VAL A 73 2.92 9.33 -7.40
C VAL A 73 3.21 9.37 -5.90
N LEU A 74 3.11 8.23 -5.22
CA LEU A 74 3.47 8.14 -3.81
C LEU A 74 4.96 8.44 -3.62
N GLY A 75 5.84 7.84 -4.42
CA GLY A 75 7.28 8.08 -4.37
C GLY A 75 7.65 9.55 -4.53
N GLU A 76 7.05 10.26 -5.49
CA GLU A 76 7.25 11.70 -5.67
C GLU A 76 6.76 12.51 -4.47
N GLY A 77 5.54 12.23 -3.97
CA GLY A 77 4.99 12.92 -2.80
C GLY A 77 5.84 12.71 -1.54
N MET A 78 6.52 11.56 -1.46
CA MET A 78 7.36 11.20 -0.32
C MET A 78 8.71 11.93 -0.30
N LYS A 79 9.22 12.40 -1.44
CA LYS A 79 10.46 13.20 -1.48
C LYS A 79 10.36 14.49 -0.67
N GLU A 80 9.16 15.06 -0.52
CA GLU A 80 8.93 16.23 0.32
C GLU A 80 9.09 15.93 1.82
N PHE A 81 8.76 14.71 2.24
CA PHE A 81 8.80 14.29 3.65
C PHE A 81 10.13 13.65 4.03
N PHE A 82 10.80 13.01 3.06
CA PHE A 82 12.06 12.29 3.23
C PHE A 82 13.05 12.73 2.14
N PRO A 83 13.64 13.93 2.25
CA PRO A 83 14.51 14.50 1.21
C PRO A 83 15.78 13.67 0.97
N ASP A 84 16.26 12.96 2.00
CA ASP A 84 17.42 12.05 1.90
C ASP A 84 17.04 10.67 1.33
N GLY A 85 15.77 10.47 0.96
CA GLY A 85 15.27 9.27 0.28
C GLY A 85 15.30 8.00 1.12
N ASN A 86 15.63 8.09 2.41
CA ASN A 86 15.67 6.93 3.29
C ASN A 86 14.71 7.11 4.47
N PRO A 87 13.69 6.24 4.61
CA PRO A 87 12.84 6.24 5.79
C PRO A 87 13.72 5.85 6.98
N SER A 88 13.78 6.70 8.00
CA SER A 88 14.41 6.36 9.28
C SER A 88 13.48 5.40 10.01
N ILE A 89 13.67 4.10 9.80
CA ILE A 89 12.86 3.06 10.46
C ILE A 89 13.54 2.69 11.76
N ASP A 90 12.84 3.02 12.84
CA ASP A 90 13.23 2.76 14.21
C ASP A 90 12.30 1.69 14.78
N SER A 91 12.87 0.64 15.39
CA SER A 91 12.09 -0.42 16.06
C SER A 91 11.26 0.08 17.25
N GLU A 92 11.68 1.16 17.89
CA GLU A 92 10.99 1.82 19.01
C GLU A 92 9.90 2.80 18.53
N ASN A 93 9.94 3.22 17.25
CA ASN A 93 9.02 4.21 16.68
C ASN A 93 8.52 3.81 15.27
N VAL A 94 7.88 2.63 15.16
CA VAL A 94 7.22 2.20 13.91
C VAL A 94 6.02 3.10 13.63
N GLY A 95 6.06 3.86 12.53
CA GLY A 95 5.00 4.76 12.12
C GLY A 95 3.86 4.05 11.38
N LEU A 96 2.71 4.73 11.25
CA LEU A 96 1.57 4.24 10.46
C LEU A 96 1.98 3.92 9.01
N LEU A 97 2.89 4.72 8.45
CA LEU A 97 3.34 4.53 7.09
C LEU A 97 4.18 3.26 6.94
N ASP A 98 5.09 2.98 7.88
CA ASP A 98 5.86 1.73 7.91
C ASP A 98 4.92 0.52 7.98
N LEU A 99 3.88 0.59 8.82
CA LEU A 99 2.86 -0.46 8.92
C LEU A 99 2.10 -0.67 7.61
N VAL A 100 1.75 0.41 6.91
CA VAL A 100 1.07 0.36 5.62
C VAL A 100 1.98 -0.25 4.55
N PHE A 101 3.24 0.17 4.46
CA PHE A 101 4.20 -0.39 3.53
C PHE A 101 4.52 -1.85 3.84
N PHE A 102 4.59 -2.22 5.12
CA PHE A 102 4.75 -3.61 5.55
C PHE A 102 3.58 -4.48 5.09
N THR A 103 2.35 -4.09 5.44
CA THR A 103 1.15 -4.87 5.09
C THR A 103 0.94 -4.95 3.57
N SER A 104 1.26 -3.88 2.86
CA SER A 104 1.14 -3.82 1.39
C SER A 104 2.26 -4.57 0.66
N PHE A 105 3.51 -4.42 1.09
CA PHE A 105 4.69 -4.83 0.31
C PHE A 105 5.69 -5.72 1.06
N GLY A 106 5.60 -5.84 2.39
CA GLY A 106 6.44 -6.73 3.22
C GLY A 106 6.50 -8.16 2.70
N LEU A 107 5.35 -8.73 2.35
CA LEU A 107 5.21 -10.09 1.81
C LEU A 107 5.39 -10.18 0.28
N HIS A 108 6.18 -9.29 -0.34
CA HIS A 108 6.32 -9.23 -1.80
C HIS A 108 6.86 -10.51 -2.41
N GLN A 109 7.78 -11.21 -1.74
CA GLN A 109 8.34 -12.47 -2.23
C GLN A 109 7.27 -13.57 -2.35
N VAL A 110 6.37 -13.68 -1.38
CA VAL A 110 5.21 -14.59 -1.42
C VAL A 110 4.31 -14.24 -2.61
N ARG A 111 4.00 -12.95 -2.80
CA ARG A 111 3.17 -12.50 -3.92
C ARG A 111 3.83 -12.75 -5.28
N GLU A 112 5.13 -12.50 -5.40
CA GLU A 112 5.88 -12.77 -6.63
C GLU A 112 5.85 -14.25 -6.98
N GLU A 113 6.03 -15.14 -5.99
CA GLU A 113 5.95 -16.59 -6.19
C GLU A 113 4.54 -17.03 -6.64
N VAL A 114 3.48 -16.51 -6.01
CA VAL A 114 2.11 -16.92 -6.32
C VAL A 114 1.60 -16.34 -7.64
N LEU A 115 1.98 -15.11 -7.96
CA LEU A 115 1.43 -14.38 -9.09
C LEU A 115 2.34 -14.41 -10.33
N GLY A 116 3.64 -14.71 -10.16
CA GLY A 116 4.64 -14.55 -11.22
C GLY A 116 4.90 -13.08 -11.59
N ILE A 117 4.56 -12.14 -10.71
CA ILE A 117 4.67 -10.69 -10.95
C ILE A 117 5.64 -10.08 -9.96
N LYS A 118 6.60 -9.30 -10.47
CA LYS A 118 7.57 -8.56 -9.67
C LYS A 118 7.20 -7.08 -9.58
N ILE A 119 6.53 -6.70 -8.47
CA ILE A 119 6.12 -5.31 -8.18
C ILE A 119 7.22 -4.56 -7.41
N VAL A 120 7.83 -5.21 -6.42
CA VAL A 120 8.96 -4.67 -5.66
C VAL A 120 10.23 -5.11 -6.37
N ASP A 121 10.86 -4.18 -7.08
CA ASP A 121 12.02 -4.42 -7.91
C ASP A 121 13.10 -3.40 -7.55
N PRO A 122 14.35 -3.83 -7.29
CA PRO A 122 15.40 -2.92 -6.84
C PRO A 122 15.77 -1.85 -7.87
N GLU A 123 15.53 -2.08 -9.17
CA GLU A 123 15.84 -1.12 -10.24
C GLU A 123 14.65 -0.22 -10.55
N LYS A 124 13.42 -0.77 -10.56
CA LYS A 124 12.21 0.00 -10.93
C LYS A 124 11.59 0.73 -9.76
N THR A 125 11.66 0.14 -8.56
CA THR A 125 11.03 0.67 -7.34
C THR A 125 12.04 0.72 -6.20
N THR A 126 13.23 1.28 -6.47
CA THR A 126 14.38 1.34 -5.55
C THR A 126 14.02 1.84 -4.15
N LEU A 127 13.28 2.94 -4.05
CA LEU A 127 12.85 3.50 -2.76
C LEU A 127 11.97 2.51 -1.97
N LEU A 128 10.99 1.91 -2.64
CA LEU A 128 10.10 0.91 -2.06
C LEU A 128 10.89 -0.33 -1.64
N PHE A 129 11.82 -0.79 -2.47
CA PHE A 129 12.66 -1.95 -2.19
C PHE A 129 13.51 -1.73 -0.93
N SER A 130 14.19 -0.58 -0.80
CA SER A 130 14.98 -0.24 0.38
C SER A 130 14.12 -0.22 1.65
N TRP A 131 12.93 0.38 1.57
CA TRP A 131 12.01 0.48 2.69
C TRP A 131 11.51 -0.89 3.15
N VAL A 132 10.98 -1.68 2.22
CA VAL A 132 10.47 -3.02 2.50
C VAL A 132 11.55 -3.92 3.06
N THR A 133 12.77 -3.80 2.54
CA THR A 133 13.94 -4.51 3.07
C THR A 133 14.20 -4.10 4.52
N ALA A 134 14.27 -2.81 4.82
CA ALA A 134 14.50 -2.31 6.17
C ALA A 134 13.42 -2.76 7.17
N ILE A 135 12.13 -2.67 6.80
CA ILE A 135 11.00 -3.16 7.61
C ILE A 135 11.14 -4.66 7.89
N ASN A 136 11.39 -5.46 6.85
CA ASN A 136 11.49 -6.92 6.98
C ASN A 136 12.72 -7.34 7.81
N GLN A 137 13.71 -6.48 7.98
CA GLN A 137 14.86 -6.76 8.85
C GLN A 137 14.55 -6.53 10.34
N LEU A 138 13.47 -5.82 10.69
CA LEU A 138 13.09 -5.55 12.07
C LEU A 138 12.83 -6.85 12.84
N PRO A 139 13.36 -7.00 14.07
CA PRO A 139 13.13 -8.20 14.90
C PRO A 139 11.65 -8.51 15.11
N LEU A 140 10.83 -7.49 15.41
CA LEU A 140 9.39 -7.63 15.61
C LEU A 140 8.68 -8.21 14.37
N VAL A 141 9.05 -7.73 13.18
CA VAL A 141 8.47 -8.21 11.93
C VAL A 141 8.83 -9.67 11.70
N LYS A 142 10.10 -10.06 11.92
CA LYS A 142 10.55 -11.44 11.77
C LYS A 142 9.86 -12.39 12.74
N GLU A 143 9.61 -11.96 13.98
CA GLU A 143 8.94 -12.75 15.00
C GLU A 143 7.44 -12.94 14.68
N LEU A 144 6.77 -11.90 14.18
CA LEU A 144 5.34 -11.93 13.89
C LEU A 144 4.99 -12.53 12.52
N THR A 145 5.95 -12.55 11.58
CA THR A 145 5.69 -13.02 10.22
C THR A 145 5.55 -14.54 10.19
N PRO A 146 4.41 -15.09 9.73
CA PRO A 146 4.25 -16.54 9.61
C PRO A 146 5.25 -17.15 8.62
N PRO A 147 5.53 -18.46 8.72
CA PRO A 147 6.36 -19.17 7.75
C PRO A 147 5.92 -18.94 6.29
N HIS A 148 6.89 -18.77 5.40
CA HIS A 148 6.68 -18.40 3.99
C HIS A 148 5.74 -19.36 3.24
N ASP A 149 5.92 -20.67 3.43
CA ASP A 149 5.11 -21.73 2.82
C ASP A 149 3.63 -21.62 3.21
N LYS A 150 3.34 -21.27 4.47
CA LYS A 150 1.97 -21.05 4.94
C LYS A 150 1.34 -19.82 4.32
N LEU A 151 2.11 -18.74 4.16
CA LEU A 151 1.64 -17.52 3.50
C LEU A 151 1.36 -17.76 2.01
N VAL A 152 2.21 -18.54 1.34
CA VAL A 152 2.00 -18.94 -0.06
C VAL A 152 0.72 -19.75 -0.21
N ALA A 153 0.51 -20.75 0.65
CA ALA A 153 -0.69 -21.57 0.64
C ALA A 153 -1.96 -20.73 0.89
N PHE A 154 -1.92 -19.82 1.87
CA PHE A 154 -3.03 -18.93 2.17
C PHE A 154 -3.36 -18.00 1.00
N LEU A 155 -2.35 -17.39 0.38
CA LEU A 155 -2.55 -16.49 -0.75
C LEU A 155 -3.10 -17.22 -1.98
N LYS A 156 -2.61 -18.43 -2.27
CA LYS A 156 -3.17 -19.30 -3.33
C LYS A 156 -4.65 -19.59 -3.09
N PHE A 157 -5.02 -19.99 -1.87
CA PHE A 157 -6.40 -20.24 -1.49
C PHE A 157 -7.31 -19.03 -1.72
N ILE A 158 -6.89 -17.83 -1.28
CA ILE A 158 -7.65 -16.60 -1.48
C ILE A 158 -7.82 -16.28 -2.98
N ARG A 159 -6.74 -16.38 -3.76
CA ARG A 159 -6.75 -16.10 -5.20
C ARG A 159 -7.65 -17.05 -5.96
N GLU A 160 -7.51 -18.36 -5.74
CA GLU A 160 -8.31 -19.38 -6.42
C GLU A 160 -9.81 -19.21 -6.17
N ASN A 161 -10.19 -18.91 -4.91
CA ASN A 161 -11.60 -18.65 -4.58
C ASN A 161 -12.13 -17.39 -5.25
N ALA A 162 -11.34 -16.31 -5.30
CA ALA A 162 -11.72 -15.08 -5.98
C ALA A 162 -11.92 -15.29 -7.48
N LEU A 163 -10.99 -15.97 -8.16
CA LEU A 163 -11.07 -16.25 -9.59
C LEU A 163 -12.29 -17.10 -9.94
N LYS A 164 -12.57 -18.16 -9.16
CA LYS A 164 -13.78 -18.98 -9.32
C LYS A 164 -15.07 -18.17 -9.21
N SER A 165 -15.14 -17.22 -8.27
CA SER A 165 -16.32 -16.37 -8.08
C SER A 165 -16.54 -15.33 -9.19
N SER A 166 -15.50 -15.01 -9.96
CA SER A 166 -15.59 -14.07 -11.09
C SER A 166 -15.96 -14.76 -12.41
N SER A 167 -15.93 -16.10 -12.46
CA SER A 167 -16.27 -16.90 -13.65
C SER A 167 -17.70 -17.48 -13.60
N ALA A 168 -18.44 -17.24 -12.52
CA ALA A 168 -19.81 -17.70 -12.30
C ALA A 168 -20.80 -16.55 -12.50
#